data_AF-A0A285TZQ2-F1
#
_entry.id   AF-A0A285TZQ2-F1
#
_cell.length_a   1.000
_cell.length_b   1.000
_cell.length_c   1.000
_cell.angle_alpha   90.00
_cell.angle_beta   90.00
_cell.angle_gamma   90.00
#
_symmetry.space_group_name_H-M   'P 1'
#
loop_
_entity.id
_entity.type
_entity.pdbx_description
1 polymer ?
#
loop_
_entity_poly.entity_id
_entity_poly.type
_entity_poly.pdbx_seq_one_letter_code
_entity_poly.pdbx_strand_id
1 'polypeptide(L)' 'MKRDTLKKLEMKRRLMIQSGIENGLQNPKTIRLSRELDRIMNEYEIELSIFNKSSIS' A
#
# COMPACT_ATOMS: atom_id res chain seq x y z
N MET A 1 -1.40 14.82 4.59
CA MET A 1 -0.32 13.80 4.53
C MET A 1 -0.79 12.44 5.03
N LYS A 2 -0.90 12.15 6.33
CA LYS A 2 -1.28 10.78 6.83
C LYS A 2 -2.58 10.20 6.23
N ARG A 3 -3.62 11.05 6.09
CA ARG A 3 -4.90 10.67 5.47
C ARG A 3 -4.79 10.37 3.97
N ASP A 4 -3.82 10.96 3.29
CA ASP A 4 -3.66 10.85 1.84
C ASP A 4 -2.91 9.56 1.47
N THR A 5 -1.89 9.20 2.25
CA THR A 5 -1.17 7.92 2.14
C THR A 5 -2.09 6.74 2.42
N LEU A 6 -2.90 6.82 3.49
CA LEU A 6 -3.88 5.78 3.83
C LEU A 6 -4.97 5.60 2.76
N LYS A 7 -5.47 6.72 2.18
CA LYS A 7 -6.44 6.65 1.07
C LYS A 7 -5.85 6.00 -0.17
N LYS A 8 -4.60 6.32 -0.52
CA LYS A 8 -3.88 5.71 -1.65
C LYS A 8 -3.67 4.21 -1.43
N LEU A 9 -3.27 3.81 -0.22
CA LEU A 9 -3.13 2.42 0.18
C LEU A 9 -4.45 1.64 -0.02
N GLU A 10 -5.54 2.14 0.55
CA GLU A 10 -6.86 1.50 0.46
C GLU A 10 -7.37 1.40 -0.98
N MET A 11 -7.18 2.45 -1.77
CA MET A 11 -7.52 2.42 -3.19
C MET A 11 -6.71 1.35 -3.92
N LYS A 12 -5.40 1.28 -3.68
CA LYS A 12 -4.51 0.33 -4.36
C LYS A 12 -4.82 -1.12 -3.97
N ARG A 13 -5.14 -1.35 -2.70
CA ARG A 13 -5.60 -2.64 -2.18
C ARG A 13 -6.85 -3.11 -2.91
N ARG A 14 -7.87 -2.25 -3.05
CA ARG A 14 -9.09 -2.59 -3.80
C ARG A 14 -8.81 -2.96 -5.26
N LEU A 15 -7.95 -2.19 -5.94
CA LEU A 15 -7.57 -2.46 -7.32
C LEU A 15 -6.83 -3.80 -7.48
N MET A 16 -5.92 -4.13 -6.55
CA MET A 16 -5.21 -5.42 -6.55
C MET A 16 -6.17 -6.59 -6.38
N ILE A 17 -7.09 -6.50 -5.41
CA ILE A 17 -8.09 -7.54 -5.14
C ILE A 17 -8.99 -7.73 -6.37
N GLN A 18 -9.52 -6.64 -6.92
CA GLN A 18 -10.36 -6.69 -8.12
C GLN A 18 -9.61 -7.33 -9.29
N SER A 19 -8.36 -6.92 -9.53
CA SER A 19 -7.52 -7.51 -10.58
C SER A 19 -7.25 -9.00 -10.36
N GLY A 20 -7.07 -9.43 -9.10
CA GLY A 20 -6.87 -10.83 -8.74
C GLY A 20 -8.12 -11.68 -8.97
N ILE A 21 -9.30 -11.13 -8.72
CA ILE A 21 -10.59 -11.78 -8.99
C ILE A 21 -10.84 -11.89 -10.50
N GLU A 22 -10.62 -10.80 -11.25
CA GLU A 22 -10.91 -10.74 -12.69
C GLU A 22 -9.89 -11.49 -13.56
N ASN A 23 -8.61 -11.38 -13.23
CA ASN A 23 -7.52 -11.79 -14.12
C ASN A 23 -6.64 -12.89 -13.51
N GLY A 24 -6.85 -13.24 -12.25
CA GLY A 24 -5.99 -14.15 -11.48
C GLY A 24 -4.82 -13.46 -10.80
N LEU A 25 -4.29 -14.12 -9.76
CA LEU A 25 -3.19 -13.60 -8.94
C LEU A 25 -1.85 -13.58 -9.69
N GLN A 26 -1.65 -14.50 -10.61
CA GLN A 26 -0.43 -14.56 -11.44
C GLN A 26 -0.46 -13.59 -12.62
N ASN A 27 -1.57 -12.85 -12.82
CA ASN A 27 -1.64 -11.89 -13.90
C ASN A 27 -0.59 -10.78 -13.71
N PRO A 28 0.16 -10.38 -14.76
CA PRO A 28 1.14 -9.30 -14.67
C PRO A 28 0.57 -7.99 -14.08
N LYS A 29 -0.71 -7.69 -14.35
CA LYS A 29 -1.42 -6.53 -13.77
C LYS A 29 -1.57 -6.68 -12.26
N THR A 30 -2.00 -7.84 -11.78
CA THR A 30 -2.17 -8.12 -10.34
C THR A 30 -0.83 -8.10 -9.61
N ILE A 31 0.22 -8.67 -10.19
CA ILE A 31 1.58 -8.64 -9.64
C ILE A 31 2.11 -7.21 -9.56
N ARG A 32 1.91 -6.38 -10.60
CA ARG A 32 2.30 -4.97 -10.56
C ARG A 32 1.57 -4.20 -9.46
N LEU A 33 0.27 -4.43 -9.32
CA LEU A 33 -0.54 -3.81 -8.27
C LEU A 33 -0.10 -4.24 -6.87
N SER A 34 0.28 -5.50 -6.68
CA SER A 34 0.85 -6.01 -5.42
C SER A 34 2.17 -5.31 -5.09
N ARG A 35 3.10 -5.20 -6.04
CA ARG A 35 4.38 -4.49 -5.83
C ARG A 35 4.19 -3.01 -5.50
N GLU A 36 3.22 -2.36 -6.13
CA GLU A 36 2.90 -0.96 -5.85
C GLU A 36 2.22 -0.79 -4.48
N LEU A 37 1.37 -1.74 -4.07
CA LEU A 37 0.78 -1.76 -2.74
C LEU A 37 1.87 -1.91 -1.67
N ASP A 38 2.80 -2.85 -1.84
CA ASP A 38 3.92 -3.09 -0.91
C ASP A 38 4.79 -1.84 -0.71
N ARG A 39 5.09 -1.09 -1.79
CA ARG A 39 5.83 0.17 -1.67
C ARG A 39 5.10 1.19 -0.80
N ILE A 40 3.79 1.35 -1.00
CA ILE A 40 2.97 2.27 -0.22
C ILE A 40 2.90 1.81 1.25
N MET A 41 2.86 0.50 1.51
CA MET A 41 2.91 -0.04 2.88
C MET A 41 4.22 0.33 3.57
N ASN A 42 5.34 0.12 2.89
CA ASN A 42 6.67 0.43 3.41
C ASN A 42 6.83 1.93 3.68
N GLU A 43 6.36 2.80 2.77
CA GLU A 43 6.37 4.25 2.98
C GLU A 43 5.54 4.64 4.21
N TYR A 44 4.36 4.05 4.38
CA TYR A 44 3.50 4.30 5.54
C TYR A 44 4.11 3.79 6.85
N GLU A 45 4.76 2.62 6.84
CA GLU A 45 5.45 2.07 7.99
C GLU A 45 6.66 2.93 8.41
N ILE A 46 7.43 3.43 7.43
CA ILE A 46 8.52 4.38 7.68
C ILE A 46 7.97 5.66 8.31
N GLU A 47 6.91 6.26 7.76
CA GLU A 47 6.25 7.44 8.34
C GLU A 47 5.79 7.20 9.79
N LEU A 48 5.19 6.04 10.07
CA LEU A 48 4.78 5.64 11.42
C LEU A 48 5.98 5.48 12.36
N SER A 49 7.07 4.87 11.90
CA SER A 49 8.27 4.63 12.69
C SER A 49 8.98 5.93 13.08
N ILE A 50 9.05 6.90 12.16
CA ILE A 50 9.62 8.23 12.40
C ILE A 50 8.77 8.98 13.41
N PHE A 51 7.44 8.97 13.25
CA PHE A 51 6.51 9.61 14.18
C PHE A 51 6.64 9.08 15.61
N ASN A 52 6.76 7.76 15.77
CA ASN A 52 6.91 7.13 17.09
C ASN A 52 8.26 7.47 17.73
N LYS A 53 9.36 7.57 16.95
CA LYS A 53 10.66 8.02 17.48
C LYS A 53 10.63 9.47 17.94
N SER A 54 9.98 10.37 17.19
CA SER A 54 9.83 11.78 17.58
C SER A 54 8.90 12.03 18.76
N SER A 55 8.05 11.06 19.11
CA SER A 55 7.14 11.16 20.27
C SER A 55 7.77 10.68 21.58
N ILE A 56 8.96 10.05 21.50
CA ILE A 56 9.70 9.47 22.64
C ILE A 56 11.01 10.25 22.90
N SER A 57 11.33 11.25 22.07
CA SER A 57 12.55 12.07 22.19
C SER A 57 12.26 13.43 22.81
#